data_AF-A0A964EJK6-F1
#
_entry.id   AF-A0A964EJK6-F1
#
_cell.length_a   1.000
_cell.length_b   1.000
_cell.length_c   1.000
_cell.angle_alpha   90.00
_cell.angle_beta   90.00
_cell.angle_gamma   90.00
#
_symmetry.space_group_name_H-M   'P 1'
#
loop_
_entity.id
_entity.type
_entity.pdbx_description
1 polymer ?
#
loop_
_entity_poly.entity_id
_entity_poly.type
_entity_poly.pdbx_seq_one_letter_code
_entity_poly.pdbx_strand_id
1 'polypeptide(L)'
;MPRPVCRRLPCTTVFAFCIQPFTFLILRDYSRYETVIGLEIHLQLSTQSKAFCGDAIRFGADPNTQVSPVSLGLPGVLPRLNERQVEYAVRLGLALGSEINLRNTFDRKNYFYADLPKGYQITQDRAPICIGGGLDIRVGDGEVKRVRIHHIHMEEDAGKSIHDAHDDHSLIDLNRAGTPLLEIVSEPDLRSAEEVDAYMSAMRRLARYLEISDGNMQEGSMRCDCNVSVRLKGETRLGQRCEIKNLNSMRYARRAIEFETRRQIDLLESGERVAQQTLNFDPATGATSPLRDKEDAHDYRYFPEPDLLPVTLSADYVQSIKANMPALPWEMYQELVTTYGLAENEAAILSEEKAAALFYKELCRFSSNNKTAANLLVQKYLPWCDENNRQPDEGPLSPEQLADFVRLIDEGKVAHAAAYQFIFPALIDQPQKTPLSIAQELNLIQNADSGFLDRLTDEVIADFPDKVTEYRSGKKGLLGFFMGEVMKRSKGKAEPKTTSGMLSKKLEG
;
A
#
# COMPACT_ATOMS: atom_id res chain seq x y z
N MET A 1 18.80 56.79 -78.89
CA MET A 1 20.23 56.84 -79.31
C MET A 1 20.81 58.10 -78.70
N PRO A 2 21.95 58.09 -77.95
CA PRO A 2 23.17 57.33 -78.19
C PRO A 2 23.63 56.43 -77.02
N ARG A 3 24.73 55.70 -77.26
CA ARG A 3 25.45 54.78 -76.35
C ARG A 3 26.53 55.53 -75.50
N PRO A 4 27.07 54.87 -74.46
CA PRO A 4 27.55 55.48 -73.23
C PRO A 4 29.07 55.38 -73.02
N VAL A 5 29.58 56.03 -71.96
CA VAL A 5 30.71 55.51 -71.16
C VAL A 5 30.54 55.90 -69.68
N CYS A 6 30.89 54.93 -68.82
CA CYS A 6 31.68 55.04 -67.57
C CYS A 6 31.02 54.67 -66.23
N ARG A 7 31.49 53.51 -65.71
CA ARG A 7 31.90 53.18 -64.31
C ARG A 7 30.78 53.19 -63.26
N ARG A 8 30.71 52.28 -62.30
CA ARG A 8 31.50 51.15 -61.77
C ARG A 8 30.52 50.45 -60.82
N LEU A 9 30.62 49.13 -60.62
CA LEU A 9 30.47 48.47 -59.31
C LEU A 9 30.89 46.99 -59.47
N PRO A 10 31.56 46.39 -58.47
CA PRO A 10 32.31 45.15 -58.64
C PRO A 10 31.50 43.88 -58.36
N CYS A 11 32.05 42.77 -58.87
CA CYS A 11 32.11 41.41 -58.30
C CYS A 11 31.40 41.20 -56.95
N THR A 12 30.71 40.08 -56.69
CA THR A 12 31.21 38.72 -56.94
C THR A 12 30.08 37.71 -56.85
N THR A 13 30.28 36.62 -57.58
CA THR A 13 29.55 35.38 -57.75
C THR A 13 28.83 34.84 -56.50
N VAL A 14 27.57 34.48 -56.73
CA VAL A 14 26.68 33.70 -55.88
C VAL A 14 27.29 32.34 -55.54
N PHE A 15 27.52 32.07 -54.26
CA PHE A 15 27.53 30.71 -53.72
C PHE A 15 26.31 30.58 -52.83
N ALA A 16 25.36 29.75 -53.26
CA ALA A 16 24.19 29.39 -52.49
C ALA A 16 24.64 28.59 -51.26
N PHE A 17 24.63 29.23 -50.08
CA PHE A 17 24.60 28.50 -48.82
C PHE A 17 23.16 28.01 -48.61
N CYS A 18 23.01 26.70 -48.61
CA CYS A 18 21.81 26.01 -48.16
C CYS A 18 21.64 26.33 -46.66
N ILE A 19 20.82 27.31 -46.33
CA ILE A 19 20.38 27.54 -44.94
C ILE A 19 19.34 26.46 -44.67
N GLN A 20 19.78 25.33 -44.10
CA GLN A 20 18.84 24.47 -43.39
C GLN A 20 18.20 25.33 -42.28
N PRO A 21 16.87 25.28 -42.09
CA PRO A 21 16.28 25.89 -40.91
C PRO A 21 16.90 25.20 -39.70
N PHE A 22 17.67 25.94 -38.92
CA PHE A 22 18.01 25.55 -37.56
C PHE A 22 16.68 25.35 -36.84
N THR A 23 16.21 24.12 -36.76
CA THR A 23 15.23 23.73 -35.77
C THR A 23 15.92 24.00 -34.44
N PHE A 24 15.61 25.14 -33.82
CA PHE A 24 15.89 25.33 -32.41
C PHE A 24 15.19 24.15 -31.72
N LEU A 25 15.98 23.14 -31.31
CA LEU A 25 15.54 22.26 -30.25
C LEU A 25 15.39 23.20 -29.06
N ILE A 26 14.17 23.68 -28.81
CA ILE A 26 13.84 24.30 -27.54
C ILE A 26 14.04 23.18 -26.53
N LEU A 27 15.19 23.18 -25.87
CA LEU A 27 15.44 22.34 -24.71
C LEU A 27 14.45 22.80 -23.66
N ARG A 28 13.32 22.09 -23.56
CA ARG A 28 12.28 22.37 -22.57
C ARG A 28 12.87 22.10 -21.19
N ASP A 29 12.89 23.12 -20.33
CA ASP A 29 13.42 23.01 -18.99
C ASP A 29 12.31 22.66 -17.99
N TYR A 30 12.04 21.36 -17.86
CA TYR A 30 11.08 20.82 -16.90
C TYR A 30 11.47 21.10 -15.44
N SER A 31 12.73 21.41 -15.15
CA SER A 31 13.23 21.57 -13.78
C SER A 31 12.74 22.85 -13.09
N ARG A 32 12.24 23.82 -13.87
CA ARG A 32 11.68 25.10 -13.38
C ARG A 32 10.28 24.98 -12.82
N TYR A 33 9.59 23.88 -13.09
CA TYR A 33 8.21 23.65 -12.66
C TYR A 33 8.15 22.75 -11.43
N GLU A 34 7.10 22.92 -10.64
CA GLU A 34 6.64 21.93 -9.67
C GLU A 34 5.23 21.47 -10.05
N THR A 35 4.98 20.18 -9.89
CA THR A 35 3.63 19.60 -10.03
C THR A 35 2.88 19.78 -8.72
N VAL A 36 1.62 20.14 -8.80
CA VAL A 36 0.70 20.25 -7.67
C VAL A 36 -0.45 19.29 -7.90
N ILE A 37 -0.61 18.34 -6.98
CA ILE A 37 -1.54 17.21 -7.12
C ILE A 37 -2.48 17.18 -5.92
N GLY A 38 -3.78 17.04 -6.19
CA GLY A 38 -4.80 16.66 -5.22
C GLY A 38 -5.48 15.37 -5.65
N LEU A 39 -5.99 14.59 -4.70
CA LEU A 39 -6.64 13.31 -4.96
C LEU A 39 -8.06 13.30 -4.41
N GLU A 40 -8.94 12.63 -5.14
CA GLU A 40 -10.30 12.28 -4.72
C GLU A 40 -10.37 10.75 -4.66
N ILE A 41 -10.21 10.21 -3.45
CA ILE A 41 -10.23 8.75 -3.22
C ILE A 41 -11.66 8.34 -2.88
N HIS A 42 -12.21 7.39 -3.64
CA HIS A 42 -13.48 6.77 -3.31
C HIS A 42 -13.23 5.40 -2.69
N LEU A 43 -13.70 5.21 -1.46
CA LEU A 43 -13.50 4.00 -0.68
C LEU A 43 -14.85 3.31 -0.44
N GLN A 44 -15.01 2.13 -1.02
CA GLN A 44 -16.18 1.28 -0.82
C GLN A 44 -16.11 0.63 0.56
N LEU A 45 -17.18 0.79 1.34
CA LEU A 45 -17.22 0.30 2.71
C LEU A 45 -17.64 -1.17 2.77
N SER A 46 -16.97 -1.93 3.64
CA SER A 46 -17.26 -3.35 3.93
C SER A 46 -18.44 -3.48 4.90
N THR A 47 -19.61 -2.95 4.53
CA THR A 47 -20.86 -3.11 5.28
C THR A 47 -21.64 -4.34 4.79
N GLN A 48 -22.55 -4.85 5.62
CA GLN A 48 -23.41 -5.97 5.23
C GLN A 48 -24.54 -5.56 4.29
N SER A 49 -25.06 -4.34 4.46
CA SER A 49 -26.14 -3.77 3.66
C SER A 49 -25.73 -2.47 2.98
N LYS A 50 -26.46 -2.10 1.93
CA LYS A 50 -26.31 -0.85 1.16
C LYS A 50 -26.45 0.43 2.00
N ALA A 51 -26.07 1.57 1.42
CA ALA A 51 -26.02 2.88 2.08
C ALA A 51 -27.39 3.34 2.56
N PHE A 52 -28.40 3.07 1.74
CA PHE A 52 -29.75 3.58 1.92
C PHE A 52 -30.86 2.52 1.84
N CYS A 53 -30.50 1.23 1.81
CA CYS A 53 -31.44 0.11 1.81
C CYS A 53 -30.83 -1.17 2.42
N GLY A 54 -31.68 -2.19 2.61
CA GLY A 54 -31.29 -3.47 3.24
C GLY A 54 -30.65 -4.50 2.29
N ASP A 55 -30.34 -4.13 1.06
CA ASP A 55 -29.79 -5.07 0.07
C ASP A 55 -28.36 -5.47 0.41
N ALA A 56 -28.00 -6.71 0.05
CA ALA A 56 -26.65 -7.23 0.25
C ALA A 56 -25.62 -6.57 -0.69
N ILE A 57 -24.34 -6.66 -0.29
CA ILE A 57 -23.18 -6.17 -1.05
C ILE A 57 -22.13 -7.30 -1.12
N ARG A 58 -22.42 -8.35 -1.88
CA ARG A 58 -21.47 -9.45 -2.14
C ARG A 58 -20.82 -9.28 -3.50
N PHE A 59 -19.50 -9.28 -3.53
CA PHE A 59 -18.76 -9.35 -4.78
C PHE A 59 -19.03 -10.69 -5.49
N GLY A 60 -19.03 -10.68 -6.83
CA GLY A 60 -19.13 -11.90 -7.65
C GLY A 60 -20.52 -12.53 -7.75
N ALA A 61 -21.58 -11.88 -7.27
CA ALA A 61 -22.95 -12.38 -7.47
C ALA A 61 -23.43 -12.21 -8.92
N ASP A 62 -24.42 -13.01 -9.32
CA ASP A 62 -25.06 -12.89 -10.64
C ASP A 62 -25.68 -11.49 -10.82
N PRO A 63 -25.67 -10.92 -12.05
CA PRO A 63 -26.16 -9.58 -12.32
C PRO A 63 -27.59 -9.33 -11.81
N ASN A 64 -27.82 -8.16 -11.22
CA ASN A 64 -29.13 -7.72 -10.73
C ASN A 64 -29.83 -8.69 -9.74
N THR A 65 -29.08 -9.45 -8.93
CA THR A 65 -29.62 -10.32 -7.86
C THR A 65 -29.57 -9.68 -6.47
N GLN A 66 -28.85 -8.57 -6.31
CA GLN A 66 -28.67 -7.84 -5.05
C GLN A 66 -29.36 -6.48 -5.09
N VAL A 67 -30.64 -6.50 -5.45
CA VAL A 67 -31.44 -5.30 -5.69
C VAL A 67 -32.81 -5.40 -5.02
N SER A 68 -33.35 -4.24 -4.66
CA SER A 68 -34.72 -4.04 -4.17
C SER A 68 -35.37 -2.86 -4.88
N PRO A 69 -36.67 -2.60 -4.67
CA PRO A 69 -37.32 -1.39 -5.16
C PRO A 69 -36.54 -0.09 -4.85
N VAL A 70 -35.86 -0.01 -3.69
CA VAL A 70 -35.11 1.17 -3.28
C VAL A 70 -33.85 1.34 -4.13
N SER A 71 -33.03 0.28 -4.28
CA SER A 71 -31.81 0.36 -5.10
C SER A 71 -32.13 0.54 -6.58
N LEU A 72 -33.29 0.04 -7.05
CA LEU A 72 -33.80 0.23 -8.40
C LEU A 72 -34.44 1.61 -8.63
N GLY A 73 -34.57 2.44 -7.58
CA GLY A 73 -35.17 3.78 -7.70
C GLY A 73 -36.64 3.76 -8.15
N LEU A 74 -37.41 2.75 -7.76
CA LEU A 74 -38.82 2.64 -8.19
C LEU A 74 -39.68 3.77 -7.60
N PRO A 75 -40.79 4.15 -8.25
CA PRO A 75 -41.68 5.19 -7.73
C PRO A 75 -42.21 4.87 -6.32
N GLY A 76 -42.12 5.84 -5.42
CA GLY A 76 -42.66 5.75 -4.05
C GLY A 76 -41.71 5.17 -2.99
N VAL A 77 -40.48 4.81 -3.36
CA VAL A 77 -39.47 4.33 -2.41
C VAL A 77 -38.78 5.49 -1.68
N LEU A 78 -38.24 5.22 -0.49
CA LEU A 78 -37.50 6.18 0.32
C LEU A 78 -36.17 5.59 0.79
N PRO A 79 -35.09 6.39 0.87
CA PRO A 79 -33.81 5.97 1.42
C PRO A 79 -33.87 5.82 2.95
N ARG A 80 -33.10 4.87 3.49
CA ARG A 80 -32.87 4.72 4.92
C ARG A 80 -31.39 4.55 5.21
N LEU A 81 -30.79 5.55 5.84
CA LEU A 81 -29.35 5.61 6.14
C LEU A 81 -28.86 4.39 6.95
N ASN A 82 -27.73 3.84 6.51
CA ASN A 82 -27.01 2.77 7.16
C ASN A 82 -26.17 3.28 8.35
N GLU A 83 -26.44 2.77 9.54
CA GLU A 83 -25.71 3.13 10.76
C GLU A 83 -24.21 2.80 10.69
N ARG A 84 -23.84 1.69 10.04
CA ARG A 84 -22.43 1.28 9.91
C ARG A 84 -21.65 2.19 8.96
N GLN A 85 -22.29 2.77 7.94
CA GLN A 85 -21.65 3.76 7.07
C GLN A 85 -21.23 4.99 7.88
N VAL A 86 -22.11 5.48 8.76
CA VAL A 86 -21.82 6.61 9.67
C VAL A 86 -20.68 6.25 10.63
N GLU A 87 -20.75 5.08 11.26
CA GLU A 87 -19.70 4.62 12.18
C GLU A 87 -18.34 4.56 11.49
N TYR A 88 -18.26 3.98 10.29
CA TYR A 88 -17.01 3.82 9.54
C TYR A 88 -16.44 5.18 9.09
N ALA A 89 -17.31 6.11 8.68
CA ALA A 89 -16.91 7.48 8.39
C ALA A 89 -16.28 8.16 9.61
N VAL A 90 -16.90 8.03 10.79
CA VAL A 90 -16.37 8.58 12.05
C VAL A 90 -15.04 7.92 12.43
N ARG A 91 -14.91 6.59 12.29
CA ARG A 91 -13.64 5.88 12.53
C ARG A 91 -12.51 6.43 11.66
N LEU A 92 -12.76 6.59 10.36
CA LEU A 92 -11.77 7.11 9.41
C LEU A 92 -11.41 8.57 9.75
N GLY A 93 -12.40 9.42 9.99
CA GLY A 93 -12.17 10.81 10.37
C GLY A 93 -11.34 10.95 11.65
N LEU A 94 -11.67 10.19 12.70
CA LEU A 94 -10.91 10.18 13.95
C LEU A 94 -9.47 9.72 13.75
N ALA A 95 -9.24 8.67 12.95
CA ALA A 95 -7.91 8.16 12.67
C ALA A 95 -7.03 9.16 11.91
N LEU A 96 -7.64 9.98 11.05
CA LEU A 96 -6.96 11.01 10.28
C LEU A 96 -6.85 12.35 11.03
N GLY A 97 -7.41 12.43 12.23
CA GLY A 97 -7.45 13.64 13.05
C GLY A 97 -8.36 14.73 12.47
N SER A 98 -9.39 14.35 11.71
CA SER A 98 -10.43 15.26 11.21
C SER A 98 -11.34 15.73 12.34
N GLU A 99 -11.92 16.91 12.17
CA GLU A 99 -13.05 17.36 12.98
C GLU A 99 -14.31 16.61 12.52
N ILE A 100 -14.97 15.92 13.46
CA ILE A 100 -16.23 15.21 13.19
C ILE A 100 -17.38 16.21 13.27
N ASN A 101 -18.07 16.41 12.16
CA ASN A 101 -19.24 17.27 12.09
C ASN A 101 -20.44 16.59 12.74
N LEU A 102 -20.72 16.98 13.99
CA LEU A 102 -21.81 16.41 14.81
C LEU A 102 -23.20 16.64 14.21
N ARG A 103 -23.35 17.59 13.29
CA ARG A 103 -24.61 17.82 12.58
C ARG A 103 -24.35 17.96 11.09
N ASN A 104 -24.57 16.87 10.36
CA ASN A 104 -24.35 16.78 8.93
C ASN A 104 -25.64 16.46 8.17
N THR A 105 -25.65 16.71 6.86
CA THR A 105 -26.81 16.50 5.99
C THR A 105 -26.40 15.75 4.73
N PHE A 106 -27.37 15.11 4.08
CA PHE A 106 -27.20 14.60 2.73
C PHE A 106 -27.80 15.58 1.72
N ASP A 107 -27.27 15.53 0.50
CA ASP A 107 -27.65 16.33 -0.65
C ASP A 107 -27.84 15.40 -1.87
N ARG A 108 -28.64 15.84 -2.84
CA ARG A 108 -28.77 15.17 -4.13
C ARG A 108 -27.84 15.79 -5.16
N LYS A 109 -26.94 14.98 -5.73
CA LYS A 109 -26.16 15.30 -6.92
C LYS A 109 -26.90 14.79 -8.15
N ASN A 110 -27.52 15.67 -8.92
CA ASN A 110 -28.45 15.31 -9.99
C ASN A 110 -27.71 15.15 -11.33
N TYR A 111 -27.69 13.93 -11.88
CA TYR A 111 -27.20 13.65 -13.22
C TYR A 111 -27.86 12.38 -13.77
N PHE A 112 -28.03 12.33 -15.09
CA PHE A 112 -28.65 11.19 -15.76
C PHE A 112 -27.57 10.28 -16.34
N TYR A 113 -27.56 9.03 -15.88
CA TYR A 113 -26.75 7.97 -16.46
C TYR A 113 -27.43 6.62 -16.21
N ALA A 114 -27.21 5.65 -17.11
CA ALA A 114 -27.97 4.39 -17.11
C ALA A 114 -27.71 3.51 -15.87
N ASP A 115 -26.55 3.65 -15.23
CA ASP A 115 -26.19 2.95 -13.99
C ASP A 115 -26.63 3.67 -12.70
N LEU A 116 -27.26 4.84 -12.82
CA LEU A 116 -27.79 5.62 -11.70
C LEU A 116 -29.33 5.63 -11.73
N PRO A 117 -29.99 4.62 -11.17
CA PRO A 117 -31.43 4.41 -11.38
C PRO A 117 -32.32 5.55 -10.87
N LYS A 118 -31.89 6.28 -9.84
CA LYS A 118 -32.65 7.39 -9.25
C LYS A 118 -32.59 8.69 -10.06
N GLY A 119 -31.65 8.81 -11.02
CA GLY A 119 -31.34 10.07 -11.71
C GLY A 119 -30.66 11.13 -10.82
N TYR A 120 -30.29 10.75 -9.60
CA TYR A 120 -29.46 11.51 -8.67
C TYR A 120 -28.71 10.54 -7.75
N GLN A 121 -27.55 10.97 -7.28
CA GLN A 121 -26.74 10.28 -6.27
C GLN A 121 -26.94 11.00 -4.93
N ILE A 122 -27.21 10.25 -3.87
CA ILE A 122 -27.23 10.79 -2.51
C ILE A 122 -25.77 10.90 -2.02
N THR A 123 -25.33 12.10 -1.67
CA THR A 123 -23.96 12.44 -1.23
C THR A 123 -24.01 13.53 -0.13
N GLN A 124 -22.89 14.11 0.28
CA GLN A 124 -22.86 15.31 1.12
C GLN A 124 -22.02 16.39 0.46
N ASP A 125 -22.63 17.54 0.17
CA ASP A 125 -21.95 18.69 -0.43
C ASP A 125 -21.67 19.76 0.64
N ARG A 126 -22.72 20.20 1.33
CA ARG A 126 -22.63 21.39 2.20
C ARG A 126 -22.10 21.10 3.60
N ALA A 127 -22.43 19.93 4.13
CA ALA A 127 -22.15 19.56 5.51
C ALA A 127 -21.56 18.14 5.53
N PRO A 128 -20.32 17.93 5.08
CA PRO A 128 -19.66 16.63 5.13
C PRO A 128 -19.47 16.18 6.57
N ILE A 129 -19.38 14.87 6.77
CA ILE A 129 -19.24 14.28 8.11
C ILE A 129 -17.87 14.51 8.76
N CYS A 130 -16.79 14.62 7.96
CA CYS A 130 -15.46 14.96 8.49
C CYS A 130 -14.86 16.16 7.75
N ILE A 131 -14.24 17.06 8.50
CA ILE A 131 -13.59 18.28 7.99
C ILE A 131 -12.13 18.26 8.39
N GLY A 132 -11.22 18.57 7.46
CA GLY A 132 -9.81 18.65 7.74
C GLY A 132 -9.16 17.29 8.04
N GLY A 133 -8.01 17.34 8.72
CA GLY A 133 -7.20 16.18 9.09
C GLY A 133 -5.97 16.03 8.19
N GLY A 134 -5.35 14.86 8.23
CA GLY A 134 -4.22 14.55 7.36
C GLY A 134 -3.66 13.16 7.56
N LEU A 135 -2.88 12.72 6.57
CA LEU A 135 -2.21 11.43 6.56
C LEU A 135 -0.72 11.64 6.34
N ASP A 136 0.07 11.02 7.18
CA ASP A 136 1.53 11.06 7.07
C ASP A 136 1.99 9.99 6.08
N ILE A 137 2.83 10.40 5.14
CA ILE A 137 3.38 9.54 4.10
C ILE A 137 4.91 9.61 4.13
N ARG A 138 5.55 8.55 3.65
CA ARG A 138 7.00 8.49 3.48
C ARG A 138 7.32 7.96 2.08
N VAL A 139 8.26 8.60 1.40
CA VAL A 139 8.75 8.18 0.08
C VAL A 139 10.21 7.78 0.21
N GLY A 140 10.49 6.48 0.05
CA GLY A 140 11.84 5.92 0.27
C GLY A 140 12.38 6.24 1.66
N ASP A 141 13.68 6.56 1.75
CA ASP A 141 14.33 6.97 3.00
C ASP A 141 14.06 8.45 3.36
N GLY A 142 13.26 9.16 2.57
CA GLY A 142 12.98 10.58 2.73
C GLY A 142 12.24 10.94 4.02
N GLU A 143 12.06 12.25 4.24
CA GLU A 143 11.34 12.76 5.39
C GLU A 143 9.85 12.40 5.36
N VAL A 144 9.24 12.31 6.54
CA VAL A 144 7.80 12.13 6.68
C VAL A 144 7.11 13.43 6.26
N LYS A 145 6.19 13.31 5.31
CA LYS A 145 5.38 14.42 4.81
C LYS A 145 3.93 14.21 5.23
N ARG A 146 3.32 15.23 5.83
CA ARG A 146 1.88 15.22 6.14
C ARG A 146 1.09 15.78 4.95
N VAL A 147 0.21 14.96 4.38
CA VAL A 147 -0.73 15.36 3.33
C VAL A 147 -2.04 15.72 4.01
N ARG A 148 -2.49 16.97 3.85
CA ARG A 148 -3.73 17.44 4.50
C ARG A 148 -4.95 16.91 3.75
N ILE A 149 -6.01 16.69 4.51
CA ILE A 149 -7.32 16.32 3.98
C ILE A 149 -8.22 17.55 4.06
N HIS A 150 -8.94 17.83 2.98
CA HIS A 150 -9.93 18.90 2.97
C HIS A 150 -11.19 18.45 3.70
N HIS A 151 -11.76 17.31 3.29
CA HIS A 151 -12.94 16.72 3.91
C HIS A 151 -13.11 15.24 3.53
N ILE A 152 -14.00 14.56 4.27
CA ILE A 152 -14.51 13.22 3.94
C ILE A 152 -16.03 13.28 3.99
N HIS A 153 -16.69 12.79 2.94
CA HIS A 153 -18.15 12.73 2.88
C HIS A 153 -18.66 11.34 2.55
N MET A 154 -19.90 11.07 2.97
CA MET A 154 -20.62 9.83 2.69
C MET A 154 -21.41 9.94 1.40
N GLU A 155 -21.36 8.90 0.58
CA GLU A 155 -22.20 8.79 -0.61
C GLU A 155 -22.59 7.34 -0.91
N GLU A 156 -23.35 7.14 -1.99
CA GLU A 156 -23.63 5.84 -2.56
C GLU A 156 -22.98 5.66 -3.93
N ASP A 157 -22.62 4.43 -4.26
CA ASP A 157 -22.07 4.10 -5.58
C ASP A 157 -23.17 3.95 -6.64
N ALA A 158 -22.77 4.17 -7.89
CA ALA A 158 -23.58 3.81 -9.05
C ALA A 158 -23.44 2.32 -9.39
N GLY A 159 -24.32 1.83 -10.26
CA GLY A 159 -24.21 0.51 -10.87
C GLY A 159 -22.99 0.40 -11.79
N LYS A 160 -22.94 -0.68 -12.57
CA LYS A 160 -21.89 -0.93 -13.57
C LYS A 160 -22.50 -0.94 -14.96
N SER A 161 -21.93 -0.14 -15.85
CA SER A 161 -22.19 -0.19 -17.28
C SER A 161 -21.16 -1.09 -17.97
N ILE A 162 -21.61 -2.07 -18.75
CA ILE A 162 -20.76 -3.02 -19.47
C ILE A 162 -20.98 -2.81 -20.97
N HIS A 163 -19.96 -2.28 -21.65
CA HIS A 163 -20.03 -1.93 -23.06
C HIS A 163 -19.55 -3.07 -23.98
N ASP A 164 -18.57 -3.85 -23.54
CA ASP A 164 -17.90 -4.85 -24.39
C ASP A 164 -18.64 -6.21 -24.45
N ALA A 165 -19.77 -6.33 -23.76
CA ALA A 165 -20.53 -7.57 -23.70
C ALA A 165 -21.54 -7.72 -24.86
N HIS A 166 -21.81 -6.65 -25.60
CA HIS A 166 -22.73 -6.65 -26.74
C HIS A 166 -22.33 -5.55 -27.72
N ASP A 167 -22.37 -5.83 -29.03
CA ASP A 167 -21.84 -4.91 -30.06
C ASP A 167 -22.60 -3.57 -30.12
N ASP A 168 -23.94 -3.61 -30.03
CA ASP A 168 -24.79 -2.42 -30.21
C ASP A 168 -25.39 -1.86 -28.90
N HIS A 169 -25.18 -2.51 -27.75
CA HIS A 169 -25.91 -2.22 -26.51
C HIS A 169 -24.99 -2.26 -25.30
N SER A 170 -25.30 -1.43 -24.31
CA SER A 170 -24.64 -1.50 -23.01
C SER A 170 -25.51 -2.26 -22.03
N LEU A 171 -24.92 -3.21 -21.31
CA LEU A 171 -25.60 -3.99 -20.28
C LEU A 171 -25.42 -3.31 -18.92
N ILE A 172 -26.50 -3.17 -18.16
CA ILE A 172 -26.48 -2.51 -16.85
C ILE A 172 -26.64 -3.54 -15.74
N ASP A 173 -25.67 -3.56 -14.82
CA ASP A 173 -25.73 -4.32 -13.57
C ASP A 173 -25.85 -3.37 -12.37
N LEU A 174 -26.99 -3.43 -11.68
CA LEU A 174 -27.32 -2.59 -10.54
C LEU A 174 -27.01 -3.24 -9.19
N ASN A 175 -26.32 -4.39 -9.18
CA ASN A 175 -25.85 -5.01 -7.93
C ASN A 175 -25.05 -4.01 -7.07
N ARG A 176 -24.18 -3.21 -7.70
CA ARG A 176 -23.36 -2.20 -7.01
C ARG A 176 -24.11 -0.92 -6.65
N ALA A 177 -25.20 -0.59 -7.36
CA ALA A 177 -25.92 0.66 -7.13
C ALA A 177 -26.44 0.74 -5.69
N GLY A 178 -26.10 1.82 -4.97
CA GLY A 178 -26.44 2.01 -3.56
C GLY A 178 -25.39 1.51 -2.57
N THR A 179 -24.25 0.97 -3.01
CA THR A 179 -23.16 0.54 -2.11
C THR A 179 -22.59 1.74 -1.35
N PRO A 180 -22.32 1.66 -0.03
CA PRO A 180 -21.78 2.79 0.70
C PRO A 180 -20.35 3.13 0.29
N LEU A 181 -20.12 4.42 0.11
CA LEU A 181 -18.83 5.00 -0.23
C LEU A 181 -18.48 6.12 0.74
N LEU A 182 -17.17 6.28 0.95
CA LEU A 182 -16.59 7.51 1.45
C LEU A 182 -15.74 8.13 0.34
N GLU A 183 -15.98 9.39 0.04
CA GLU A 183 -15.07 10.19 -0.78
C GLU A 183 -14.14 10.96 0.16
N ILE A 184 -12.83 10.76 -0.01
CA ILE A 184 -11.77 11.45 0.73
C ILE A 184 -11.08 12.41 -0.23
N VAL A 185 -11.24 13.70 0.03
CA VAL A 185 -10.66 14.76 -0.81
C VAL A 185 -9.44 15.34 -0.11
N SER A 186 -8.28 15.22 -0.74
CA SER A 186 -7.04 15.79 -0.21
C SER A 186 -6.91 17.28 -0.55
N GLU A 187 -6.15 18.01 0.26
CA GLU A 187 -5.55 19.27 -0.18
C GLU A 187 -4.53 18.99 -1.31
N PRO A 188 -4.21 19.98 -2.16
CA PRO A 188 -3.26 19.81 -3.25
C PRO A 188 -1.81 19.86 -2.74
N ASP A 189 -1.46 18.97 -1.82
CA ASP A 189 -0.15 18.92 -1.13
C ASP A 189 0.84 17.96 -1.80
N LEU A 190 0.37 17.08 -2.67
CA LEU A 190 1.21 16.08 -3.36
C LEU A 190 1.98 16.73 -4.52
N ARG A 191 3.22 16.27 -4.74
CA ARG A 191 4.18 16.89 -5.68
C ARG A 191 4.78 15.92 -6.70
N SER A 192 4.64 14.62 -6.48
CA SER A 192 5.13 13.62 -7.41
C SER A 192 4.23 12.39 -7.44
N ALA A 193 4.45 11.55 -8.44
CA ALA A 193 3.69 10.33 -8.61
C ALA A 193 4.03 9.28 -7.53
N GLU A 194 5.28 9.28 -7.03
CA GLU A 194 5.71 8.45 -5.89
C GLU A 194 5.02 8.87 -4.59
N GLU A 195 4.81 10.17 -4.37
CA GLU A 195 4.02 10.65 -3.22
C GLU A 195 2.56 10.20 -3.32
N VAL A 196 1.98 10.18 -4.53
CA VAL A 196 0.62 9.66 -4.76
C VAL A 196 0.53 8.18 -4.39
N ASP A 197 1.49 7.36 -4.83
CA ASP A 197 1.52 5.95 -4.47
C ASP A 197 1.64 5.75 -2.96
N ALA A 198 2.54 6.50 -2.31
CA ALA A 198 2.72 6.43 -0.86
C ALA A 198 1.44 6.82 -0.10
N TYR A 199 0.74 7.86 -0.57
CA TYR A 199 -0.53 8.29 0.03
C TYR A 199 -1.65 7.27 -0.16
N MET A 200 -1.82 6.73 -1.37
CA MET A 200 -2.83 5.71 -1.64
C MET A 200 -2.55 4.42 -0.87
N SER A 201 -1.30 3.97 -0.80
CA SER A 201 -0.92 2.80 0.01
C SER A 201 -1.15 3.04 1.50
N ALA A 202 -0.79 4.20 2.03
CA ALA A 202 -1.04 4.54 3.42
C ALA A 202 -2.54 4.59 3.75
N MET A 203 -3.36 5.17 2.86
CA MET A 203 -4.81 5.22 3.01
C MET A 203 -5.43 3.81 2.98
N ARG A 204 -4.98 2.97 2.04
CA ARG A 204 -5.40 1.57 1.94
C ARG A 204 -5.05 0.79 3.21
N ARG A 205 -3.81 0.92 3.70
CA ARG A 205 -3.38 0.29 4.95
C ARG A 205 -4.24 0.73 6.13
N LEU A 206 -4.50 2.04 6.24
CA LEU A 206 -5.35 2.59 7.30
C LEU A 206 -6.78 2.02 7.23
N ALA A 207 -7.40 2.01 6.04
CA ALA A 207 -8.75 1.50 5.85
C ALA A 207 -8.87 0.01 6.27
N ARG A 208 -7.87 -0.81 5.94
CA ARG A 208 -7.83 -2.22 6.35
C ARG A 208 -7.64 -2.38 7.85
N TYR A 209 -6.76 -1.58 8.46
CA TYR A 209 -6.55 -1.60 9.92
C TYR A 209 -7.82 -1.24 10.70
N LEU A 210 -8.58 -0.27 10.19
CA LEU A 210 -9.87 0.13 10.77
C LEU A 210 -11.00 -0.87 10.47
N GLU A 211 -10.75 -1.86 9.62
CA GLU A 211 -11.70 -2.88 9.14
C GLU A 211 -12.93 -2.26 8.47
N ILE A 212 -12.73 -1.14 7.76
CA ILE A 212 -13.82 -0.43 7.06
C ILE A 212 -13.87 -0.71 5.57
N SER A 213 -12.76 -1.16 4.96
CA SER A 213 -12.65 -1.50 3.53
C SER A 213 -11.42 -2.38 3.30
N ASP A 214 -11.47 -3.27 2.30
CA ASP A 214 -10.29 -4.02 1.81
C ASP A 214 -9.35 -3.16 0.93
N GLY A 215 -9.84 -2.01 0.44
CA GLY A 215 -9.12 -1.07 -0.40
C GLY A 215 -8.49 -1.67 -1.67
N ASN A 216 -9.07 -2.73 -2.23
CA ASN A 216 -8.63 -3.36 -3.46
C ASN A 216 -9.01 -2.53 -4.70
N MET A 217 -8.01 -1.95 -5.36
CA MET A 217 -8.24 -1.19 -6.59
C MET A 217 -8.67 -2.04 -7.79
N GLN A 218 -8.26 -3.31 -7.86
CA GLN A 218 -8.60 -4.18 -8.99
C GLN A 218 -10.09 -4.57 -8.95
N GLU A 219 -10.62 -4.81 -7.76
CA GLU A 219 -12.04 -5.09 -7.53
C GLU A 219 -12.89 -3.81 -7.48
N GLY A 220 -12.24 -2.65 -7.42
CA GLY A 220 -12.87 -1.32 -7.47
C GLY A 220 -13.36 -0.79 -6.12
N SER A 221 -13.01 -1.46 -5.02
CA SER A 221 -13.34 -1.01 -3.66
C SER A 221 -12.50 0.17 -3.20
N MET A 222 -11.39 0.48 -3.89
CA MET A 222 -10.71 1.76 -3.82
C MET A 222 -10.51 2.32 -5.22
N ARG A 223 -10.98 3.55 -5.46
CA ARG A 223 -10.78 4.29 -6.71
C ARG A 223 -10.16 5.64 -6.41
N CYS A 224 -9.52 6.23 -7.41
CA CYS A 224 -8.94 7.56 -7.28
C CYS A 224 -9.12 8.34 -8.58
N ASP A 225 -9.52 9.59 -8.44
CA ASP A 225 -9.38 10.60 -9.47
C ASP A 225 -8.21 11.51 -9.10
N CYS A 226 -7.39 11.89 -10.08
CA CYS A 226 -6.18 12.68 -9.88
C CYS A 226 -6.35 14.08 -10.46
N ASN A 227 -6.21 15.09 -9.61
CA ASN A 227 -6.25 16.49 -9.99
C ASN A 227 -4.82 17.03 -10.13
N VAL A 228 -4.38 17.29 -11.36
CA VAL A 228 -3.00 17.69 -11.67
C VAL A 228 -2.93 19.12 -12.20
N SER A 229 -2.03 19.90 -11.64
CA SER A 229 -1.65 21.23 -12.12
C SER A 229 -0.14 21.39 -12.07
N VAL A 230 0.44 22.27 -12.88
CA VAL A 230 1.86 22.65 -12.79
C VAL A 230 2.00 24.16 -12.62
N ARG A 231 3.04 24.59 -11.92
CA ARG A 231 3.39 26.01 -11.75
C ARG A 231 4.91 26.18 -11.68
N LEU A 232 5.40 27.41 -11.83
CA LEU A 232 6.82 27.69 -11.64
C LEU A 232 7.21 27.54 -10.16
N LYS A 233 8.40 26.99 -9.90
CA LYS A 233 8.92 26.85 -8.55
C LYS A 233 8.99 28.21 -7.85
N GLY A 234 8.43 28.28 -6.64
CA GLY A 234 8.38 29.49 -5.83
C GLY A 234 7.13 30.34 -6.05
N GLU A 235 6.30 30.04 -7.05
CA GLU A 235 4.98 30.65 -7.15
C GLU A 235 4.01 30.04 -6.13
N THR A 236 3.18 30.87 -5.51
CA THR A 236 2.17 30.41 -4.54
C THR A 236 0.80 30.19 -5.19
N ARG A 237 0.53 30.86 -6.31
CA ARG A 237 -0.73 30.73 -7.05
C ARG A 237 -0.79 29.36 -7.73
N LEU A 238 -1.92 28.69 -7.63
CA LEU A 238 -2.18 27.44 -8.35
C LEU A 238 -2.44 27.72 -9.83
N GLY A 239 -1.92 26.83 -10.69
CA GLY A 239 -2.20 26.82 -12.11
C GLY A 239 -3.61 26.32 -12.43
N GLN A 240 -3.89 26.15 -13.72
CA GLN A 240 -5.12 25.48 -14.15
C GLN A 240 -5.00 23.97 -13.91
N ARG A 241 -6.11 23.35 -13.54
CA ARG A 241 -6.17 21.95 -13.09
C ARG A 241 -6.81 21.07 -14.17
N CYS A 242 -6.19 19.93 -14.44
CA CYS A 242 -6.83 18.84 -15.18
C CYS A 242 -7.17 17.71 -14.21
N GLU A 243 -8.39 17.22 -14.29
CA GLU A 243 -8.88 16.09 -13.50
C GLU A 243 -8.80 14.84 -14.37
N ILE A 244 -8.06 13.83 -13.94
CA ILE A 244 -7.89 12.57 -14.66
C ILE A 244 -8.72 11.50 -13.95
N LYS A 245 -9.65 10.89 -14.68
CA LYS A 245 -10.55 9.85 -14.17
C LYS A 245 -10.14 8.45 -14.65
N ASN A 246 -10.83 7.44 -14.12
CA ASN A 246 -10.70 6.02 -14.50
C ASN A 246 -9.33 5.39 -14.18
N LEU A 247 -8.74 5.76 -13.05
CA LEU A 247 -7.44 5.24 -12.61
C LEU A 247 -7.62 3.99 -11.72
N ASN A 248 -7.79 2.83 -12.37
CA ASN A 248 -8.06 1.55 -11.71
C ASN A 248 -6.81 0.88 -11.08
N SER A 249 -5.64 1.53 -11.09
CA SER A 249 -4.46 1.04 -10.37
C SER A 249 -3.51 2.19 -10.03
N MET A 250 -2.72 2.03 -8.97
CA MET A 250 -1.65 2.97 -8.61
C MET A 250 -0.66 3.19 -9.77
N ARG A 251 -0.31 2.11 -10.50
CA ARG A 251 0.52 2.19 -11.71
C ARG A 251 -0.08 3.11 -12.78
N TYR A 252 -1.41 3.07 -12.96
CA TYR A 252 -2.09 3.92 -13.94
C TYR A 252 -2.13 5.38 -13.47
N ALA A 253 -2.40 5.62 -12.19
CA ALA A 253 -2.32 6.96 -11.61
C ALA A 253 -0.92 7.56 -11.80
N ARG A 254 0.14 6.79 -11.53
CA ARG A 254 1.52 7.24 -11.72
C ARG A 254 1.80 7.68 -13.17
N ARG A 255 1.51 6.80 -14.14
CA ARG A 255 1.70 7.09 -15.57
C ARG A 255 0.88 8.29 -16.03
N ALA A 256 -0.37 8.40 -15.57
CA ALA A 256 -1.25 9.49 -15.90
C ALA A 256 -0.72 10.85 -15.40
N ILE A 257 -0.26 10.90 -14.16
CA ILE A 257 0.34 12.10 -13.55
C ILE A 257 1.61 12.51 -14.28
N GLU A 258 2.50 11.56 -14.57
CA GLU A 258 3.74 11.82 -15.31
C GLU A 258 3.47 12.38 -16.71
N PHE A 259 2.53 11.76 -17.43
CA PHE A 259 2.13 12.21 -18.76
C PHE A 259 1.52 13.61 -18.71
N GLU A 260 0.54 13.82 -17.83
CA GLU A 260 -0.18 15.08 -17.75
C GLU A 260 0.72 16.23 -17.27
N THR A 261 1.63 15.96 -16.32
CA THR A 261 2.64 16.93 -15.90
C THR A 261 3.48 17.40 -17.09
N ARG A 262 4.00 16.46 -17.90
CA ARG A 262 4.80 16.80 -19.08
C ARG A 262 3.98 17.57 -20.10
N ARG A 263 2.75 17.13 -20.37
CA ARG A 263 1.83 17.79 -21.31
C ARG A 263 1.56 19.24 -20.91
N GLN A 264 1.28 19.50 -19.63
CA GLN A 264 1.03 20.85 -19.15
C GLN A 264 2.26 21.75 -19.24
N ILE A 265 3.44 21.24 -18.87
CA ILE A 265 4.70 21.99 -19.00
C ILE A 265 4.99 22.31 -20.47
N ASP A 266 4.78 21.34 -21.36
CA ASP A 266 4.98 21.50 -22.80
C ASP A 266 4.10 22.61 -23.38
N LEU A 267 2.84 22.71 -22.94
CA LEU A 267 1.93 23.80 -23.32
C LEU A 267 2.44 25.15 -22.83
N LEU A 268 2.82 25.24 -21.55
CA LEU A 268 3.30 26.49 -20.95
C LEU A 268 4.61 26.99 -21.60
N GLU A 269 5.57 26.10 -21.86
CA GLU A 269 6.82 26.42 -22.54
C GLU A 269 6.60 26.80 -24.02
N SER A 270 5.50 26.34 -24.64
CA SER A 270 5.09 26.74 -25.99
C SER A 270 4.29 28.06 -26.01
N GLY A 271 4.10 28.71 -24.85
CA GLY A 271 3.32 29.94 -24.71
C GLY A 271 1.80 29.72 -24.74
N GLU A 272 1.35 28.47 -24.69
CA GLU A 272 -0.06 28.10 -24.64
C GLU A 272 -0.57 28.10 -23.19
N ARG A 273 -1.88 27.90 -23.02
CA ARG A 273 -2.53 27.83 -21.70
C ARG A 273 -3.09 26.44 -21.47
N VAL A 274 -2.93 25.94 -20.25
CA VAL A 274 -3.62 24.74 -19.79
C VAL A 274 -5.10 25.08 -19.58
N ALA A 275 -5.98 24.41 -20.30
CA ALA A 275 -7.43 24.51 -20.09
C ALA A 275 -7.86 23.57 -18.95
N GLN A 276 -8.77 24.01 -18.08
CA GLN A 276 -9.37 23.13 -17.09
C GLN A 276 -10.21 22.08 -17.81
N GLN A 277 -9.87 20.80 -17.68
CA GLN A 277 -10.51 19.69 -18.41
C GLN A 277 -10.62 18.44 -17.53
N THR A 278 -11.63 17.62 -17.81
CA THR A 278 -11.73 16.25 -17.28
C THR A 278 -11.23 15.30 -18.37
N LEU A 279 -10.23 14.50 -18.03
CA LEU A 279 -9.46 13.66 -18.94
C LEU A 279 -9.69 12.18 -18.61
N ASN A 280 -9.72 11.33 -19.63
CA ASN A 280 -9.59 9.90 -19.50
C ASN A 280 -8.11 9.51 -19.62
N PHE A 281 -7.68 8.49 -18.88
CA PHE A 281 -6.40 7.84 -19.09
C PHE A 281 -6.58 6.57 -19.93
N ASP A 282 -5.80 6.42 -21.00
CA ASP A 282 -5.73 5.19 -21.78
C ASP A 282 -4.52 4.35 -21.33
N PRO A 283 -4.74 3.16 -20.70
CA PRO A 283 -3.65 2.30 -20.26
C PRO A 283 -2.75 1.77 -21.39
N ALA A 284 -3.28 1.61 -22.60
CA ALA A 284 -2.58 1.05 -23.75
C ALA A 284 -1.53 2.03 -24.29
N THR A 285 -1.94 3.28 -24.53
CA THR A 285 -1.03 4.33 -25.01
C THR A 285 -0.28 5.03 -23.87
N GLY A 286 -0.85 5.06 -22.67
CA GLY A 286 -0.35 5.85 -21.55
C GLY A 286 -0.64 7.34 -21.65
N ALA A 287 -1.50 7.76 -22.58
CA ALA A 287 -1.85 9.16 -22.80
C ALA A 287 -3.14 9.55 -22.06
N THR A 288 -3.28 10.84 -21.80
CA THR A 288 -4.54 11.46 -21.36
C THR A 288 -5.26 12.10 -22.55
N SER A 289 -6.57 11.92 -22.62
CA SER A 289 -7.42 12.53 -23.65
C SER A 289 -8.66 13.18 -23.01
N PRO A 290 -9.16 14.31 -23.55
CA PRO A 290 -10.40 14.91 -23.05
C PRO A 290 -11.57 13.92 -23.15
N LEU A 291 -12.35 13.77 -22.07
CA LEU A 291 -13.56 12.93 -22.07
C LEU A 291 -14.71 13.59 -22.84
N ARG A 292 -14.76 14.92 -22.86
CA ARG A 292 -15.83 15.73 -23.45
C ARG A 292 -15.29 17.09 -23.91
N ASP A 293 -15.79 17.60 -25.04
CA ASP A 293 -15.64 19.01 -25.42
C ASP A 293 -16.57 19.85 -24.53
N LYS A 294 -16.01 20.84 -23.83
CA LYS A 294 -16.76 21.66 -22.87
C LYS A 294 -17.62 22.70 -23.59
N GLU A 295 -18.93 22.50 -23.58
CA GLU A 295 -19.88 23.62 -23.67
C GLU A 295 -20.56 23.96 -22.33
N ASP A 296 -20.58 23.09 -21.31
CA ASP A 296 -21.15 23.46 -20.00
C ASP A 296 -20.38 22.81 -18.83
N ALA A 297 -20.05 23.59 -17.80
CA ALA A 297 -19.76 23.03 -16.48
C ALA A 297 -21.03 22.31 -16.02
N HIS A 298 -20.94 21.01 -15.68
CA HIS A 298 -22.12 20.24 -15.29
C HIS A 298 -22.78 20.87 -14.05
N ASP A 299 -23.91 21.54 -14.24
CA ASP A 299 -24.76 21.98 -13.14
C ASP A 299 -25.47 20.74 -12.55
N TYR A 300 -24.81 20.13 -11.57
CA TYR A 300 -25.35 18.99 -10.82
C TYR A 300 -26.56 19.36 -9.94
N ARG A 301 -26.94 20.66 -9.88
CA ARG A 301 -28.12 21.16 -9.16
C ARG A 301 -28.20 20.61 -7.75
N TYR A 302 -27.12 20.75 -6.97
CA TYR A 302 -27.07 20.25 -5.60
C TYR A 302 -28.15 20.90 -4.74
N PHE A 303 -28.91 20.08 -4.01
CA PHE A 303 -29.84 20.54 -2.99
C PHE A 303 -29.98 19.49 -1.87
N PRO A 304 -30.37 19.91 -0.65
CA PRO A 304 -30.53 18.98 0.47
C PRO A 304 -31.50 17.84 0.17
N GLU A 305 -31.13 16.61 0.53
CA GLU A 305 -31.97 15.41 0.38
C GLU A 305 -33.18 15.51 1.33
N PRO A 306 -34.41 15.78 0.83
CA PRO A 306 -35.56 15.98 1.70
C PRO A 306 -36.05 14.69 2.37
N ASP A 307 -35.72 13.53 1.80
CA ASP A 307 -36.19 12.23 2.31
C ASP A 307 -35.34 11.73 3.49
N LEU A 308 -34.18 12.36 3.74
CA LEU A 308 -33.31 12.09 4.89
C LEU A 308 -33.25 13.30 5.81
N LEU A 309 -33.60 13.08 7.07
CA LEU A 309 -33.41 14.10 8.11
C LEU A 309 -31.91 14.35 8.36
N PRO A 310 -31.53 15.55 8.85
CA PRO A 310 -30.17 15.81 9.29
C PRO A 310 -29.66 14.78 10.30
N VAL A 311 -28.45 14.29 10.10
CA VAL A 311 -27.79 13.34 11.01
C VAL A 311 -27.21 14.14 12.17
N THR A 312 -27.57 13.75 13.40
CA THR A 312 -27.05 14.35 14.63
C THR A 312 -26.30 13.29 15.43
N LEU A 313 -25.01 13.49 15.62
CA LEU A 313 -24.13 12.62 16.39
C LEU A 313 -23.92 13.22 17.78
N SER A 314 -24.13 12.42 18.83
CA SER A 314 -23.76 12.85 20.18
C SER A 314 -22.24 12.76 20.37
N ALA A 315 -21.69 13.61 21.24
CA ALA A 315 -20.29 13.51 21.62
C ALA A 315 -19.96 12.13 22.23
N ASP A 316 -20.89 11.57 23.02
CA ASP A 316 -20.77 10.24 23.61
C ASP A 316 -20.67 9.14 22.54
N TYR A 317 -21.44 9.25 21.45
CA TYR A 317 -21.36 8.31 20.33
C TYR A 317 -19.97 8.35 19.69
N VAL A 318 -19.46 9.55 19.35
CA VAL A 318 -18.11 9.71 18.77
C VAL A 318 -17.03 9.18 19.72
N GLN A 319 -17.14 9.48 21.01
CA GLN A 319 -16.19 9.00 22.02
C GLN A 319 -16.24 7.48 22.18
N SER A 320 -17.43 6.87 22.11
CA SER A 320 -17.59 5.42 22.16
C SER A 320 -16.94 4.74 20.96
N ILE A 321 -17.02 5.34 19.75
CA ILE A 321 -16.32 4.85 18.57
C ILE A 321 -14.81 4.93 18.81
N LYS A 322 -14.30 6.11 19.24
CA LYS A 322 -12.88 6.32 19.51
C LYS A 322 -12.31 5.30 20.50
N ALA A 323 -13.04 5.00 21.57
CA ALA A 323 -12.62 4.04 22.59
C ALA A 323 -12.55 2.59 22.10
N ASN A 324 -13.31 2.24 21.05
CA ASN A 324 -13.35 0.90 20.47
C ASN A 324 -12.53 0.79 19.17
N MET A 325 -11.83 1.84 18.76
CA MET A 325 -10.97 1.79 17.58
C MET A 325 -9.77 0.88 17.84
N PRO A 326 -9.34 0.10 16.83
CA PRO A 326 -8.08 -0.62 16.91
C PRO A 326 -6.91 0.38 16.92
N ALA A 327 -5.75 -0.06 17.41
CA ALA A 327 -4.52 0.70 17.26
C ALA A 327 -4.27 1.01 15.77
N LEU A 328 -3.89 2.25 15.48
CA LEU A 328 -3.61 2.71 14.13
C LEU A 328 -2.29 2.11 13.63
N PRO A 329 -2.06 2.02 12.29
CA PRO A 329 -0.85 1.38 11.76
C PRO A 329 0.45 1.95 12.33
N TRP A 330 0.54 3.28 12.48
CA TRP A 330 1.72 3.94 13.04
C TRP A 330 1.86 3.77 14.55
N GLU A 331 0.75 3.64 15.29
CA GLU A 331 0.78 3.34 16.73
C GLU A 331 1.28 1.92 16.95
N MET A 332 0.81 0.96 16.14
CA MET A 332 1.29 -0.41 16.14
C MET A 332 2.77 -0.49 15.80
N TYR A 333 3.22 0.18 14.73
CA TYR A 333 4.63 0.29 14.37
C TYR A 333 5.47 0.83 15.54
N GLN A 334 5.05 1.94 16.15
CA GLN A 334 5.76 2.55 17.27
C GLN A 334 5.83 1.62 18.48
N GLU A 335 4.75 0.91 18.79
CA GLU A 335 4.73 -0.08 19.87
C GLU A 335 5.73 -1.22 19.61
N LEU A 336 5.79 -1.74 18.38
CA LEU A 336 6.74 -2.80 17.99
C LEU A 336 8.21 -2.35 18.14
N VAL A 337 8.52 -1.10 17.78
CA VAL A 337 9.88 -0.56 17.94
C VAL A 337 10.19 -0.30 19.42
N THR A 338 9.32 0.41 20.13
CA THR A 338 9.62 0.95 21.47
C THR A 338 9.43 -0.08 22.58
N THR A 339 8.35 -0.86 22.55
CA THR A 339 8.01 -1.84 23.59
C THR A 339 8.68 -3.19 23.34
N TYR A 340 8.72 -3.64 22.08
CA TYR A 340 9.29 -4.95 21.72
C TYR A 340 10.77 -4.87 21.29
N GLY A 341 11.31 -3.67 21.11
CA GLY A 341 12.73 -3.45 20.79
C GLY A 341 13.14 -3.99 19.42
N LEU A 342 12.20 -4.03 18.46
CA LEU A 342 12.44 -4.52 17.11
C LEU A 342 13.23 -3.52 16.27
N ALA A 343 13.95 -4.04 15.27
CA ALA A 343 14.53 -3.20 14.24
C ALA A 343 13.42 -2.54 13.40
N GLU A 344 13.64 -1.31 12.94
CA GLU A 344 12.63 -0.54 12.20
C GLU A 344 12.10 -1.30 10.98
N ASN A 345 12.95 -2.01 10.24
CA ASN A 345 12.54 -2.81 9.08
C ASN A 345 11.62 -3.97 9.46
N GLU A 346 11.89 -4.66 10.57
CA GLU A 346 11.06 -5.78 11.03
C GLU A 346 9.71 -5.25 11.55
N ALA A 347 9.72 -4.16 12.30
CA ALA A 347 8.50 -3.49 12.76
C ALA A 347 7.66 -3.00 11.57
N ALA A 348 8.28 -2.43 10.54
CA ALA A 348 7.59 -1.97 9.33
C ALA A 348 6.86 -3.13 8.64
N ILE A 349 7.54 -4.27 8.44
CA ILE A 349 6.94 -5.46 7.81
C ILE A 349 5.80 -6.02 8.66
N LEU A 350 6.02 -6.20 9.97
CA LEU A 350 5.01 -6.76 10.87
C LEU A 350 3.79 -5.85 11.04
N SER A 351 3.97 -4.53 10.94
CA SER A 351 2.89 -3.54 11.02
C SER A 351 2.21 -3.25 9.68
N GLU A 352 2.60 -3.89 8.58
CA GLU A 352 1.95 -3.64 7.28
C GLU A 352 0.50 -4.19 7.26
N GLU A 353 0.28 -5.33 7.91
CA GLU A 353 -1.04 -5.93 8.11
C GLU A 353 -1.36 -6.07 9.59
N LYS A 354 -2.59 -5.71 9.98
CA LYS A 354 -3.04 -5.80 11.37
C LYS A 354 -2.95 -7.22 11.93
N ALA A 355 -3.31 -8.22 11.12
CA ALA A 355 -3.28 -9.63 11.52
C ALA A 355 -1.86 -10.10 11.86
N ALA A 356 -0.86 -9.71 11.05
CA ALA A 356 0.54 -10.04 11.30
C ALA A 356 1.06 -9.43 12.61
N ALA A 357 0.73 -8.15 12.86
CA ALA A 357 1.12 -7.49 14.11
C ALA A 357 0.46 -8.14 15.34
N LEU A 358 -0.85 -8.44 15.27
CA LEU A 358 -1.56 -9.11 16.37
C LEU A 358 -1.03 -10.53 16.62
N PHE A 359 -0.76 -11.29 15.55
CA PHE A 359 -0.19 -12.63 15.65
C PHE A 359 1.20 -12.60 16.30
N TYR A 360 2.04 -11.64 15.93
CA TYR A 360 3.34 -11.42 16.56
C TYR A 360 3.20 -11.08 18.06
N LYS A 361 2.26 -10.20 18.43
CA LYS A 361 2.03 -9.85 19.83
C LYS A 361 1.59 -11.06 20.65
N GLU A 362 0.74 -11.92 20.09
CA GLU A 362 0.33 -13.17 20.73
C GLU A 362 1.50 -14.16 20.86
N LEU A 363 2.33 -14.30 19.82
CA LEU A 363 3.56 -15.09 19.85
C LEU A 363 4.51 -14.66 20.97
N CYS A 364 4.66 -13.35 21.19
CA CYS A 364 5.50 -12.81 22.26
C CYS A 364 5.00 -13.10 23.67
N ARG A 365 3.75 -13.56 23.84
CA ARG A 365 3.24 -14.01 25.15
C ARG A 365 3.82 -15.37 25.54
N PHE A 366 4.24 -16.15 24.55
CA PHE A 366 4.81 -17.50 24.72
C PHE A 366 6.34 -17.53 24.53
N SER A 367 6.89 -16.58 23.78
CA SER A 367 8.34 -16.47 23.52
C SER A 367 9.02 -15.55 24.53
N SER A 368 10.20 -15.94 25.02
CA SER A 368 11.09 -15.08 25.81
C SER A 368 12.02 -14.21 24.94
N ASN A 369 12.09 -14.47 23.64
CA ASN A 369 12.97 -13.78 22.70
C ASN A 369 12.18 -13.15 21.54
N ASN A 370 11.73 -11.93 21.79
CA ASN A 370 10.90 -11.15 20.87
C ASN A 370 11.59 -10.89 19.52
N LYS A 371 12.93 -10.78 19.50
CA LYS A 371 13.71 -10.51 18.28
C LYS A 371 13.80 -11.74 17.38
N THR A 372 14.15 -12.90 17.95
CA THR A 372 14.18 -14.16 17.18
C THR A 372 12.78 -14.52 16.69
N ALA A 373 11.74 -14.27 17.49
CA ALA A 373 10.34 -14.45 17.09
C ALA A 373 9.94 -13.56 15.90
N ALA A 374 10.31 -12.27 15.93
CA ALA A 374 10.05 -11.36 14.81
C ALA A 374 10.78 -11.82 13.55
N ASN A 375 12.05 -12.21 13.67
CA ASN A 375 12.83 -12.71 12.56
C ASN A 375 12.22 -13.98 11.92
N LEU A 376 11.75 -14.93 12.74
CA LEU A 376 11.06 -16.13 12.29
C LEU A 376 9.80 -15.78 11.47
N LEU A 377 8.98 -14.85 11.96
CA LEU A 377 7.78 -14.44 11.23
C LEU A 377 8.14 -13.77 9.90
N VAL A 378 9.00 -12.75 9.95
CA VAL A 378 9.36 -11.94 8.78
C VAL A 378 10.06 -12.76 7.70
N GLN A 379 10.96 -13.67 8.08
CA GLN A 379 11.81 -14.40 7.12
C GLN A 379 11.22 -15.72 6.65
N LYS A 380 10.22 -16.26 7.34
CA LYS A 380 9.69 -17.61 7.05
C LYS A 380 8.18 -17.69 7.06
N TYR A 381 7.54 -17.36 8.18
CA TYR A 381 6.11 -17.65 8.32
C TYR A 381 5.24 -16.73 7.46
N LEU A 382 5.51 -15.42 7.46
CA LEU A 382 4.77 -14.48 6.62
C LEU A 382 4.99 -14.74 5.11
N PRO A 383 6.23 -14.95 4.62
CA PRO A 383 6.42 -15.37 3.23
C PRO A 383 5.67 -16.66 2.86
N TRP A 384 5.63 -17.65 3.76
CA TRP A 384 4.85 -18.87 3.54
C TRP A 384 3.35 -18.58 3.47
N CYS A 385 2.83 -17.73 4.37
CA CYS A 385 1.44 -17.28 4.36
C CYS A 385 1.08 -16.58 3.04
N ASP A 386 1.93 -15.67 2.57
CA ASP A 386 1.76 -14.95 1.30
C ASP A 386 1.74 -15.91 0.10
N GLU A 387 2.70 -16.84 0.03
CA GLU A 387 2.78 -17.87 -1.03
C GLU A 387 1.53 -18.76 -1.08
N ASN A 388 0.85 -18.94 0.06
CA ASN A 388 -0.34 -19.77 0.18
C ASN A 388 -1.65 -18.96 0.24
N ASN A 389 -1.60 -17.63 0.08
CA ASN A 389 -2.74 -16.70 0.22
C ASN A 389 -3.54 -16.91 1.52
N ARG A 390 -2.85 -17.01 2.65
CA ARG A 390 -3.45 -17.20 3.99
C ARG A 390 -3.07 -16.06 4.91
N GLN A 391 -3.98 -15.68 5.80
CA GLN A 391 -3.60 -14.84 6.93
C GLN A 391 -2.74 -15.63 7.94
N PRO A 392 -1.92 -14.96 8.76
CA PRO A 392 -1.06 -15.63 9.74
C PRO A 392 -1.81 -16.52 10.74
N ASP A 393 -3.02 -16.13 11.13
CA ASP A 393 -3.92 -16.86 12.03
C ASP A 393 -4.70 -18.00 11.33
N GLU A 394 -4.72 -18.02 10.00
CA GLU A 394 -5.28 -19.11 9.18
C GLU A 394 -4.22 -20.14 8.75
N GLY A 395 -2.97 -19.91 9.13
CA GLY A 395 -1.87 -20.81 8.87
C GLY A 395 -1.88 -22.03 9.81
N PRO A 396 -1.07 -23.05 9.50
CA PRO A 396 -1.12 -24.34 10.18
C PRO A 396 -0.44 -24.31 11.56
N LEU A 397 0.31 -23.25 11.89
CA LEU A 397 1.12 -23.18 13.12
C LEU A 397 0.54 -22.16 14.08
N SER A 398 0.37 -22.58 15.34
CA SER A 398 -0.06 -21.66 16.39
C SER A 398 1.10 -20.77 16.88
N PRO A 399 0.79 -19.60 17.49
CA PRO A 399 1.80 -18.79 18.16
C PRO A 399 2.63 -19.57 19.20
N GLU A 400 2.01 -20.47 19.96
CA GLU A 400 2.70 -21.30 20.95
C GLU A 400 3.72 -22.25 20.30
N GLN A 401 3.36 -22.89 19.19
CA GLN A 401 4.27 -23.80 18.46
C GLN A 401 5.47 -23.05 17.87
N LEU A 402 5.24 -21.84 17.35
CA LEU A 402 6.33 -20.99 16.86
C LEU A 402 7.23 -20.51 18.01
N ALA A 403 6.66 -20.23 19.19
CA ALA A 403 7.46 -19.92 20.37
C ALA A 403 8.31 -21.12 20.83
N ASP A 404 7.77 -22.33 20.79
CA ASP A 404 8.52 -23.56 21.08
C ASP A 404 9.65 -23.79 20.08
N PHE A 405 9.42 -23.47 18.80
CA PHE A 405 10.46 -23.50 17.79
C PHE A 405 11.59 -22.52 18.10
N VAL A 406 11.27 -21.27 18.47
CA VAL A 406 12.26 -20.27 18.89
C VAL A 406 13.03 -20.75 20.13
N ARG A 407 12.33 -21.32 21.11
CA ARG A 407 12.92 -21.84 22.35
C ARG A 407 13.96 -22.93 22.09
N LEU A 408 13.73 -23.82 21.13
CA LEU A 408 14.72 -24.84 20.75
C LEU A 408 16.04 -24.25 20.25
N ILE A 409 15.96 -23.15 19.52
CA ILE A 409 17.13 -22.45 18.98
C ILE A 409 17.84 -21.72 20.12
N ASP A 410 17.09 -20.97 20.93
CA ASP A 410 17.64 -20.17 22.03
C ASP A 410 18.31 -21.02 23.12
N GLU A 411 17.76 -22.20 23.41
CA GLU A 411 18.35 -23.17 24.34
C GLU A 411 19.57 -23.90 23.75
N GLY A 412 19.92 -23.66 22.47
CA GLY A 412 21.01 -24.34 21.79
C GLY A 412 20.77 -25.85 21.62
N LYS A 413 19.51 -26.29 21.63
CA LYS A 413 19.15 -27.71 21.40
C LYS A 413 19.31 -28.10 19.95
N VAL A 414 19.17 -27.14 19.03
CA VAL A 414 19.32 -27.36 17.59
C VAL A 414 20.12 -26.21 16.99
N ALA A 415 20.98 -26.52 16.01
CA ALA A 415 21.68 -25.51 15.24
C ALA A 415 20.67 -24.61 14.49
N HIS A 416 20.87 -23.30 14.54
CA HIS A 416 20.01 -22.32 13.86
C HIS A 416 19.71 -22.69 12.40
N ALA A 417 20.74 -22.99 11.60
CA ALA A 417 20.57 -23.38 10.20
C ALA A 417 19.69 -24.63 10.02
N ALA A 418 19.87 -25.65 10.87
CA ALA A 418 19.11 -26.89 10.79
C ALA A 418 17.65 -26.71 11.19
N ALA A 419 17.38 -25.86 12.19
CA ALA A 419 16.02 -25.54 12.60
C ALA A 419 15.23 -24.90 11.45
N TYR A 420 15.80 -23.90 10.78
CA TYR A 420 15.13 -23.21 9.68
C TYR A 420 15.06 -24.02 8.38
N GLN A 421 16.07 -24.85 8.09
CA GLN A 421 16.12 -25.60 6.84
C GLN A 421 15.30 -26.90 6.88
N PHE A 422 15.22 -27.56 8.04
CA PHE A 422 14.61 -28.89 8.15
C PHE A 422 13.41 -28.93 9.10
N ILE A 423 13.51 -28.32 10.27
CA ILE A 423 12.43 -28.39 11.26
C ILE A 423 11.25 -27.53 10.84
N PHE A 424 11.47 -26.27 10.42
CA PHE A 424 10.36 -25.38 10.05
C PHE A 424 9.51 -25.94 8.90
N PRO A 425 10.07 -26.39 7.76
CA PRO A 425 9.25 -27.01 6.69
C PRO A 425 8.52 -28.27 7.17
N ALA A 426 9.19 -29.15 7.92
CA ALA A 426 8.55 -30.35 8.44
C ALA A 426 7.42 -30.04 9.44
N LEU A 427 7.54 -28.94 10.19
CA LEU A 427 6.52 -28.46 11.12
C LEU A 427 5.28 -27.94 10.37
N ILE A 428 5.49 -27.21 9.27
CA ILE A 428 4.41 -26.80 8.36
C ILE A 428 3.67 -28.04 7.79
N ASP A 429 4.41 -29.06 7.36
CA ASP A 429 3.83 -30.28 6.79
C ASP A 429 3.13 -31.17 7.84
N GLN A 430 3.57 -31.09 9.10
CA GLN A 430 3.09 -31.93 10.20
C GLN A 430 2.75 -31.08 11.43
N PRO A 431 1.74 -30.19 11.34
CA PRO A 431 1.43 -29.22 12.39
C PRO A 431 0.94 -29.86 13.69
N GLN A 432 0.54 -31.12 13.69
CA GLN A 432 0.19 -31.88 14.89
C GLN A 432 1.40 -32.23 15.77
N LYS A 433 2.63 -32.12 15.25
CA LYS A 433 3.85 -32.43 15.98
C LYS A 433 4.42 -31.19 16.66
N THR A 434 5.19 -31.42 17.72
CA THR A 434 5.97 -30.35 18.36
C THR A 434 7.30 -30.15 17.61
N PRO A 435 7.87 -28.93 17.62
CA PRO A 435 9.20 -28.69 17.06
C PRO A 435 10.27 -29.64 17.64
N LEU A 436 10.16 -29.99 18.93
CA LEU A 436 11.10 -30.89 19.60
C LEU A 436 11.00 -32.32 19.08
N SER A 437 9.77 -32.82 18.87
CA SER A 437 9.55 -34.16 18.32
C SER A 437 10.16 -34.28 16.92
N ILE A 438 9.93 -33.28 16.06
CA ILE A 438 10.51 -33.23 14.71
C ILE A 438 12.04 -33.19 14.78
N ALA A 439 12.62 -32.39 15.68
CA ALA A 439 14.07 -32.33 15.88
C ALA A 439 14.65 -33.70 16.29
N GLN A 440 13.94 -34.46 17.13
CA GLN A 440 14.35 -35.80 17.55
C GLN A 440 14.26 -36.82 16.42
N GLU A 441 13.14 -36.86 15.69
CA GLU A 441 12.93 -37.75 14.54
C GLU A 441 13.98 -37.52 13.45
N LEU A 442 14.28 -36.25 13.16
CA LEU A 442 15.30 -35.85 12.18
C LEU A 442 16.73 -35.97 12.73
N ASN A 443 16.92 -36.40 13.98
CA ASN A 443 18.21 -36.55 14.63
C ASN A 443 19.06 -35.26 14.66
N LEU A 444 18.40 -34.10 14.82
CA LEU A 444 19.01 -32.76 14.77
C LEU A 444 19.37 -32.18 16.14
N ILE A 445 19.08 -32.90 17.23
CA ILE A 445 19.42 -32.46 18.58
C ILE A 445 20.95 -32.40 18.74
N GLN A 446 21.45 -31.23 19.16
CA GLN A 446 22.85 -31.00 19.45
C GLN A 446 23.25 -31.71 20.75
N ASN A 447 24.46 -32.26 20.74
CA ASN A 447 25.07 -32.91 21.88
C ASN A 447 26.14 -31.99 22.48
N ALA A 448 25.86 -31.52 23.70
CA ALA A 448 26.78 -30.72 24.50
C ALA A 448 27.54 -31.55 25.56
N ASP A 449 27.41 -32.88 25.56
CA ASP A 449 28.14 -33.75 26.49
C ASP A 449 29.65 -33.58 26.29
N SER A 450 30.32 -33.12 27.36
CA SER A 450 31.76 -32.91 27.37
C SER A 450 32.52 -34.17 26.97
N GLY A 451 32.10 -35.38 27.39
CA GLY A 451 32.82 -36.60 27.06
C GLY A 451 32.71 -37.02 25.58
N PHE A 452 31.62 -36.62 24.90
CA PHE A 452 31.46 -36.82 23.46
C PHE A 452 32.30 -35.82 22.66
N LEU A 453 32.23 -34.54 23.04
CA LEU A 453 32.97 -33.47 22.36
C LEU A 453 34.49 -33.58 22.57
N ASP A 454 34.92 -34.00 23.76
CA ASP A 454 36.33 -34.17 24.09
C ASP A 454 36.99 -35.24 23.22
N ARG A 455 36.33 -36.40 23.06
CA ARG A 455 36.80 -37.47 22.16
C ARG A 455 36.89 -37.04 20.71
N LEU A 456 35.84 -36.39 20.19
CA LEU A 456 35.82 -35.91 18.81
C LEU A 456 36.92 -34.87 18.55
N THR A 457 37.12 -33.95 19.48
CA THR A 457 38.17 -32.92 19.34
C THR A 457 39.57 -33.54 19.38
N ASP A 458 39.81 -34.56 20.21
CA ASP A 458 41.09 -35.30 20.22
C ASP A 458 41.33 -36.05 18.91
N GLU A 459 40.32 -36.75 18.40
CA GLU A 459 40.42 -37.45 17.11
C GLU A 459 40.77 -36.49 15.97
N VAL A 460 40.09 -35.34 15.88
CA VAL A 460 40.39 -34.35 14.84
C VAL A 460 41.81 -33.77 15.00
N ILE A 461 42.24 -33.46 16.21
CA ILE A 461 43.59 -32.92 16.46
C ILE A 461 44.66 -33.95 16.09
N ALA A 462 44.46 -35.22 16.43
CA ALA A 462 45.37 -36.32 16.13
C ALA A 462 45.47 -36.60 14.62
N ASP A 463 44.38 -36.46 13.88
CA ASP A 463 44.33 -36.70 12.43
C ASP A 463 45.01 -35.60 11.60
N PHE A 464 45.25 -34.41 12.18
CA PHE A 464 45.80 -33.24 11.47
C PHE A 464 47.00 -32.57 12.19
N PRO A 465 48.08 -33.30 12.51
CA PRO A 465 49.20 -32.78 13.31
C PRO A 465 49.93 -31.60 12.65
N ASP A 466 50.03 -31.59 11.32
CA ASP A 466 50.66 -30.48 10.57
C ASP A 466 49.88 -29.17 10.76
N LYS A 467 48.54 -29.24 10.79
CA LYS A 467 47.67 -28.07 10.99
C LYS A 467 47.70 -27.56 12.42
N VAL A 468 47.92 -28.44 13.40
CA VAL A 468 48.14 -28.05 14.80
C VAL A 468 49.42 -27.20 14.91
N THR A 469 50.49 -27.63 14.24
CA THR A 469 51.77 -26.89 14.22
C THR A 469 51.63 -25.54 13.53
N GLU A 470 50.90 -25.47 12.41
CA GLU A 470 50.56 -24.21 11.74
C GLU A 470 49.72 -23.26 12.62
N TYR A 471 48.77 -23.79 13.39
CA TYR A 471 47.96 -22.99 14.32
C TYR A 471 48.82 -22.42 15.45
N ARG A 472 49.68 -23.24 16.06
CA ARG A 472 50.59 -22.84 17.15
C ARG A 472 51.66 -21.84 16.71
N SER A 473 52.05 -21.86 15.43
CA SER A 473 52.98 -20.88 14.84
C SER A 473 52.31 -19.54 14.46
N GLY A 474 51.02 -19.36 14.75
CA GLY A 474 50.34 -18.07 14.67
C GLY A 474 49.19 -17.99 13.67
N LYS A 475 48.91 -19.04 12.88
CA LYS A 475 47.77 -19.06 11.95
C LYS A 475 46.44 -19.37 12.66
N LYS A 476 45.99 -18.45 13.51
CA LYS A 476 44.76 -18.61 14.32
C LYS A 476 43.47 -18.83 13.52
N GLY A 477 43.44 -18.46 12.23
CA GLY A 477 42.32 -18.75 11.32
C GLY A 477 42.03 -20.24 11.09
N LEU A 478 42.97 -21.13 11.41
CA LEU A 478 42.77 -22.58 11.30
C LEU A 478 41.75 -23.15 12.29
N LEU A 479 41.32 -22.38 13.31
CA LEU A 479 40.26 -22.81 14.22
C LEU A 479 38.95 -23.15 13.47
N GLY A 480 38.63 -22.40 12.41
CA GLY A 480 37.47 -22.67 11.55
C GLY A 480 37.57 -24.00 10.80
N PHE A 481 38.78 -24.41 10.40
CA PHE A 481 39.03 -25.71 9.77
C PHE A 481 38.77 -26.86 10.76
N PHE A 482 39.35 -26.79 11.96
CA PHE A 482 39.13 -27.81 13.00
C PHE A 482 37.65 -27.89 13.40
N MET A 483 36.98 -26.75 13.52
CA MET A 483 35.54 -26.70 13.76
C MET A 483 34.76 -27.42 12.64
N GLY A 484 35.08 -27.16 11.38
CA GLY A 484 34.44 -27.82 10.23
C GLY A 484 34.62 -29.35 10.26
N GLU A 485 35.81 -29.82 10.62
CA GLU A 485 36.11 -31.25 10.71
C GLU A 485 35.41 -31.95 11.90
N VAL A 486 35.27 -31.28 13.05
CA VAL A 486 34.47 -31.79 14.18
C VAL A 486 32.98 -31.82 13.81
N MET A 487 32.48 -30.78 13.13
CA MET A 487 31.10 -30.74 12.64
C MET A 487 30.82 -31.86 11.65
N LYS A 488 31.76 -32.16 10.75
CA LYS A 488 31.64 -33.26 9.78
C LYS A 488 31.58 -34.62 10.46
N ARG A 489 32.50 -34.91 11.40
CA ARG A 489 32.52 -36.19 12.14
C ARG A 489 31.30 -36.36 13.06
N SER A 490 30.85 -35.28 13.70
CA SER A 490 29.64 -35.28 14.53
C SER A 490 28.33 -35.27 13.74
N LYS A 491 28.38 -35.20 12.40
CA LYS A 491 27.20 -35.01 11.51
C LYS A 491 26.36 -33.79 11.91
N GLY A 492 27.01 -32.71 12.32
CA GLY A 492 26.37 -31.46 12.76
C GLY A 492 25.80 -31.50 14.18
N LYS A 493 26.03 -32.57 14.94
CA LYS A 493 25.53 -32.69 16.33
C LYS A 493 26.40 -31.99 17.35
N ALA A 494 27.67 -31.70 17.06
CA ALA A 494 28.52 -31.00 18.01
C ALA A 494 27.98 -29.58 18.29
N GLU A 495 27.86 -29.20 19.56
CA GLU A 495 27.45 -27.83 19.92
C GLU A 495 28.62 -26.85 19.63
N PRO A 496 28.45 -25.83 18.76
CA PRO A 496 29.55 -25.01 18.27
C PRO A 496 30.32 -24.25 19.36
N LYS A 497 29.64 -23.67 20.35
CA LYS A 497 30.26 -22.78 21.34
C LYS A 497 31.19 -23.56 22.27
N THR A 498 30.72 -24.68 22.78
CA THR A 498 31.46 -25.60 23.65
C THR A 498 32.63 -26.24 22.89
N THR A 499 32.37 -26.68 21.66
CA THR A 499 33.41 -27.25 20.78
C THR A 499 34.52 -26.24 20.48
N SER A 500 34.16 -24.98 20.20
CA SER A 500 35.13 -23.92 19.90
C SER A 500 36.02 -23.63 21.10
N GLY A 501 35.43 -23.57 22.29
CA GLY A 501 36.16 -23.41 23.55
C GLY A 501 37.10 -24.58 23.84
N MET A 502 36.67 -25.82 23.60
CA MET A 502 37.51 -27.01 23.77
C MET A 502 38.66 -27.05 22.78
N LEU A 503 38.39 -26.84 21.48
CA LEU A 503 39.42 -26.80 20.44
C LEU A 503 40.46 -25.71 20.73
N SER A 504 40.02 -24.51 21.12
CA SER A 504 40.93 -23.41 21.43
C SER A 504 41.87 -23.78 22.59
N LYS A 505 41.32 -24.37 23.67
CA LYS A 505 42.13 -24.82 24.81
C LYS A 505 43.13 -25.92 24.43
N LYS A 506 42.70 -26.93 23.67
CA LYS A 506 43.55 -28.08 23.28
C LYS A 506 44.63 -27.73 22.25
N LEU A 507 44.37 -26.73 21.40
CA LEU A 507 45.35 -26.29 20.41
C LEU A 507 46.39 -25.31 21.00
N GLU A 508 46.04 -24.63 22.11
CA GLU A 508 46.91 -23.67 22.82
C GLU A 508 47.74 -24.28 23.95
N GLY A 509 47.23 -25.30 24.64
CA GLY A 509 48.04 -26.22 25.45
C GLY A 509 48.79 -27.18 24.56
#